data_AF-A0A6M3J1V8-F1
#
_entry.id   AF-A0A6M3J1V8-F1
#
_cell.length_a   1.000
_cell.length_b   1.000
_cell.length_c   1.000
_cell.angle_alpha   90.00
_cell.angle_beta   90.00
_cell.angle_gamma   90.00
#
_symmetry.space_group_name_H-M   'P 1'
#
loop_
_entity.id
_entity.type
_entity.pdbx_description
1 polymer ?
#
loop_
_entity_poly.entity_id
_entity_poly.type
_entity_poly.pdbx_seq_one_letter_code
_entity_poly.pdbx_strand_id
1 'polypeptide(L)' 'MRTVQATSVQDYLDRYYKKARYIGRGAEYAAALLKSYEAEYEKFGYVCTSLHDNVTGEFIAWPTYPTAF' A
#
# COMPACT_ATOMS: atom_id res chain seq x y z
N MET A 1 6.53 -8.70 -9.26
CA MET A 1 6.03 -7.50 -8.54
C MET A 1 5.41 -6.59 -9.57
N ARG A 2 4.12 -6.31 -9.45
CA ARG A 2 3.37 -5.41 -10.35
C ARG A 2 3.35 -4.00 -9.74
N THR A 3 3.63 -2.99 -10.53
CA THR A 3 3.44 -1.59 -10.09
C THR A 3 2.00 -1.17 -10.33
N VAL A 4 1.45 -0.37 -9.42
CA VAL A 4 0.09 0.17 -9.52
C VAL A 4 0.12 1.69 -9.45
N GLN A 5 -0.95 2.33 -9.92
CA GLN A 5 -1.07 3.79 -9.91
C GLN A 5 -1.82 4.25 -8.67
N ALA A 6 -1.26 5.23 -7.97
CA ALA A 6 -1.87 5.96 -6.86
C ALA A 6 -1.26 7.37 -6.80
N THR A 7 -1.88 8.27 -6.04
CA THR A 7 -1.40 9.66 -5.85
C THR A 7 -0.79 9.91 -4.47
N SER A 8 -1.06 9.02 -3.52
CA SER A 8 -0.52 9.05 -2.15
C SER A 8 -0.56 7.65 -1.53
N VAL A 9 0.06 7.50 -0.36
CA VAL A 9 -0.03 6.26 0.44
C VAL A 9 -1.48 5.95 0.83
N GLN A 10 -2.24 6.98 1.23
CA GLN A 10 -3.67 6.83 1.55
C GLN A 10 -4.44 6.33 0.33
N ASP A 11 -4.26 6.95 -0.83
CA ASP A 11 -4.92 6.53 -2.09
C ASP A 11 -4.54 5.11 -2.50
N TYR A 12 -3.28 4.72 -2.31
CA TYR A 12 -2.79 3.37 -2.52
C TYR A 12 -3.50 2.35 -1.62
N LEU A 13 -3.53 2.59 -0.31
CA LEU A 13 -4.22 1.70 0.64
C LEU A 13 -5.72 1.67 0.37
N ASP A 14 -6.31 2.80 -0.03
CA ASP A 14 -7.73 2.88 -0.29
C ASP A 14 -8.17 2.11 -1.53
N ARG A 15 -7.38 2.13 -2.58
CA ARG A 15 -7.67 1.41 -3.82
C ARG A 15 -7.39 -0.07 -3.71
N TYR A 16 -6.26 -0.42 -3.11
CA TYR A 16 -5.70 -1.75 -3.29
C TYR A 16 -5.73 -2.61 -2.03
N TYR A 17 -5.71 -2.05 -0.82
CA TYR A 17 -5.72 -2.86 0.40
C TYR A 17 -7.11 -3.47 0.62
N LYS A 18 -7.16 -4.74 1.06
CA LYS A 18 -8.43 -5.41 1.40
C LYS A 18 -9.09 -4.67 2.55
N LYS A 19 -10.28 -4.10 2.32
CA LYS A 19 -11.00 -3.29 3.32
C LYS A 19 -11.24 -4.00 4.64
N ALA A 20 -11.52 -5.31 4.60
CA ALA A 20 -11.65 -6.14 5.81
C ALA A 20 -10.36 -6.18 6.68
N ARG A 21 -9.19 -5.97 6.06
CA ARG A 21 -7.88 -5.93 6.74
C ARG A 21 -7.40 -4.52 7.04
N TYR A 22 -7.89 -3.53 6.30
CA TYR A 22 -7.58 -2.11 6.53
C TYR A 22 -8.52 -1.48 7.57
N ILE A 23 -9.75 -1.16 7.16
CA ILE A 23 -10.72 -0.46 8.00
C ILE A 23 -11.57 -1.42 8.87
N GLY A 24 -11.62 -2.71 8.51
CA GLY A 24 -12.43 -3.71 9.23
C GLY A 24 -11.96 -4.02 10.66
N ARG A 25 -10.77 -3.54 11.05
CA ARG A 25 -10.19 -3.71 12.40
C ARG A 25 -10.37 -2.47 13.29
N GLY A 26 -11.13 -1.47 12.83
CA GLY A 26 -11.38 -0.22 13.54
C GLY A 26 -10.46 0.92 13.10
N ALA A 27 -10.88 2.14 13.44
CA ALA A 27 -10.23 3.38 13.00
C ALA A 27 -8.80 3.54 13.52
N GLU A 28 -8.53 3.12 14.75
CA GLU A 28 -7.18 3.16 15.35
C GLU A 28 -6.19 2.28 14.58
N TYR A 29 -6.62 1.07 14.20
CA TYR A 29 -5.79 0.17 13.40
C TYR A 29 -5.53 0.75 12.00
N ALA A 30 -6.55 1.30 11.36
CA ALA A 30 -6.41 1.92 10.05
C ALA A 30 -5.42 3.10 10.08
N ALA A 31 -5.49 3.96 11.12
CA ALA A 31 -4.56 5.06 11.30
C ALA A 31 -3.12 4.58 11.55
N ALA A 32 -2.94 3.55 12.38
CA ALA A 32 -1.62 2.95 12.62
C ALA A 32 -1.03 2.32 11.34
N LEU A 33 -1.85 1.64 10.54
CA LEU A 33 -1.42 1.04 9.27
C LEU A 33 -1.02 2.12 8.26
N LEU A 34 -1.82 3.18 8.11
CA LEU A 34 -1.49 4.32 7.26
C LEU A 34 -0.13 4.90 7.64
N LYS A 35 0.05 5.22 8.92
CA LYS A 35 1.31 5.79 9.43
C LYS A 35 2.51 4.88 9.19
N SER A 36 2.33 3.56 9.31
CA SER A 36 3.37 2.58 9.00
C SER A 36 3.79 2.64 7.53
N TYR A 37 2.83 2.69 6.60
CA TYR A 37 3.11 2.77 5.18
C TYR A 37 3.68 4.14 4.77
N GLU A 38 3.25 5.23 5.42
CA GLU A 38 3.83 6.55 5.22
C GLU A 38 5.31 6.58 5.63
N ALA A 39 5.67 5.95 6.76
CA ALA A 39 7.05 5.84 7.19
C ALA A 39 7.90 4.96 6.25
N GLU A 40 7.34 3.89 5.69
CA GLU A 40 8.01 3.09 4.66
C GLU A 40 8.24 3.91 3.40
N TYR A 41 7.24 4.67 2.96
CA TYR A 41 7.34 5.53 1.78
C TYR A 41 8.40 6.62 1.97
N GLU A 42 8.43 7.28 3.12
CA GLU A 42 9.44 8.29 3.44
C GLU A 42 10.87 7.70 3.45
N LYS A 43 11.01 6.49 3.99
CA LYS A 43 12.31 5.82 4.11
C LYS A 43 12.85 5.28 2.79
N PHE A 44 11.99 4.70 1.97
CA PHE A 44 12.40 3.92 0.80
C PHE A 44 12.02 4.56 -0.53
N GLY A 45 11.10 5.53 -0.54
CA GLY A 45 10.52 6.10 -1.74
C GLY A 45 9.46 5.21 -2.40
N TYR A 46 9.04 4.13 -1.75
CA TYR A 46 7.99 3.22 -2.23
C TYR A 46 7.33 2.46 -1.09
N VAL A 47 6.18 1.88 -1.39
CA VAL A 47 5.46 0.90 -0.56
C VAL A 47 5.15 -0.33 -1.39
N CYS A 48 5.03 -1.48 -0.72
CA CYS A 48 4.61 -2.72 -1.35
C CYS A 48 3.64 -3.49 -0.47
N THR A 49 2.76 -4.27 -1.09
CA THR A 49 1.78 -5.08 -0.38
C THR A 49 1.71 -6.47 -0.97
N SER A 50 1.68 -7.47 -0.07
CA SER A 50 1.61 -8.88 -0.42
C SER A 50 0.27 -9.21 -1.11
N LEU A 51 0.25 -10.30 -1.90
CA LEU A 51 -0.96 -10.83 -2.54
C LEU A 51 -2.11 -11.15 -1.56
N HIS A 52 -1.78 -11.39 -0.29
CA HIS A 52 -2.78 -11.73 0.73
C HIS A 52 -3.52 -10.50 1.25
N ASP A 53 -2.89 -9.34 1.23
CA ASP A 53 -3.40 -8.12 1.87
C ASP A 53 -4.06 -7.17 0.87
N ASN A 54 -3.82 -7.34 -0.42
CA ASN A 54 -4.42 -6.50 -1.46
C ASN A 54 -5.43 -7.25 -2.35
N VAL A 55 -6.30 -6.48 -3.01
CA VAL A 55 -7.43 -6.99 -3.81
C VAL A 55 -7.03 -7.57 -5.17
N THR A 56 -5.80 -7.31 -5.66
CA THR A 56 -5.35 -7.75 -6.98
C THR A 56 -4.95 -9.23 -7.03
N GLY A 57 -4.64 -9.83 -5.88
CA GLY A 57 -4.14 -11.21 -5.81
C GLY A 57 -2.68 -11.37 -6.26
N GLU A 58 -1.96 -10.27 -6.48
CA GLU A 58 -0.56 -10.24 -6.87
C GLU A 58 0.27 -9.45 -5.85
N PHE A 59 1.60 -9.59 -5.87
CA PHE A 59 2.47 -8.69 -5.10
C PHE A 59 2.58 -7.34 -5.82
N ILE A 60 2.09 -6.27 -5.19
CA ILE A 60 2.01 -4.93 -5.78
C ILE A 60 2.93 -3.91 -5.08
N ALA A 61 3.32 -2.86 -5.80
CA ALA A 61 4.09 -1.74 -5.25
C ALA A 61 3.70 -0.39 -5.89
N TRP A 62 3.95 0.70 -5.17
CA TRP A 62 3.78 2.08 -5.63
C TRP A 62 4.85 2.99 -5.01
N PRO A 63 5.37 4.03 -5.71
CA PRO A 63 5.11 4.37 -7.10
C PRO A 63 5.75 3.37 -8.07
N THR A 64 5.54 3.59 -9.36
CA THR A 64 6.34 2.92 -10.39
C THR A 64 7.81 3.24 -10.10
N TYR A 65 8.55 2.28 -9.55
CA TYR A 65 10.00 2.38 -9.51
C TYR A 65 10.46 2.66 -10.95
N PRO A 66 11.36 3.62 -11.20
CA PRO A 66 12.04 3.66 -12.47
C PRO A 66 12.72 2.30 -12.60
N THR A 67 12.28 1.51 -13.57
CA THR A 67 12.97 0.31 -14.01
C THR A 67 14.36 0.77 -14.42
N ALA A 68 15.33 0.64 -13.51
CA ALA A 68 16.73 0.76 -13.86
C ALA A 68 17.05 -0.44 -14.77
N PHE A 69 17.05 -0.18 -16.07
CA PHE A 69 17.69 -1.01 -17.09
C PHE A 69 18.74 -0.13 -17.78
#